data_AF-A0A7Y3K5X7-F1
#
_entry.id   AF-A0A7Y3K5X7-F1
#
_cell.length_a   1.000
_cell.length_b   1.000
_cell.length_c   1.000
_cell.angle_alpha   90.00
_cell.angle_beta   90.00
_cell.angle_gamma   90.00
#
_symmetry.space_group_name_H-M   'P 1'
#
loop_
_entity.id
_entity.type
_entity.pdbx_description
1 polymer ?
#
loop_
_entity_poly.entity_id
_entity_poly.type
_entity_poly.pdbx_seq_one_letter_code
_entity_poly.pdbx_strand_id
1 'polypeptide(L)'
;MSRNRLRSIIATALALLMTIGARLPSLAAKTPATELVRLAAPHLSAAKNGFSIPAAFWNEHLTNWLDVAICGRPSNFLHETILSIQTTRTIIRHAMKTIGFRNADDWAPDFRDFVQVRGQPLLILVRFRQGGKMRTFPLEELISLEQWNISIGPIGWIYLGTPEAHASALHAQAYQPGQWANPNAILVDDPQVAMQFRGIQSSSQALVDNPLCFDGWIYPNIRYFRNTSPIPWKVYNSNGAVHATLIFRHVSEVQYLQQCARYWHDAAFAKYILAQLPVARKIDRFRKELWQLTHVQHKIWRSSPTVQYAAANLQADYAALDAAWISWDFHHARFGPGSPATLAAIKVRASLFHQYMNQRKERWAQWLIAAGAVRELALLRKTSPQPLAPATLARLQARELAARSRAMLLKNAQTLQMWTQKLKSLSPTDPRKQWIKDVHAEFHLARARQQLGNAGIAYAHAMRLHSPKQLTAAQKQYLLAILRTTLDRAIVRLVNIEFEISSQRGFASKTHMNRLQAAKAVLLREIKTIRSHISQVHR
;
A
#
# COMPACT_ATOMS: atom_id res chain seq x y z
N MET A 1 5.90 15.95 71.11
CA MET A 1 4.87 16.74 70.39
C MET A 1 3.86 15.78 69.77
N SER A 2 2.61 15.87 70.20
CA SER A 2 1.67 14.75 70.19
C SER A 2 0.80 14.65 68.94
N ARG A 3 0.35 13.42 68.66
CA ARG A 3 -0.44 12.95 67.50
C ARG A 3 -1.78 13.67 67.23
N ASN A 4 -2.13 14.73 67.98
CA ASN A 4 -3.42 15.42 67.88
C ASN A 4 -3.42 16.69 67.00
N ARG A 5 -2.27 17.20 66.53
CA ARG A 5 -2.24 18.34 65.58
C ARG A 5 -2.29 17.93 64.10
N LEU A 6 -1.97 16.67 63.75
CA LEU A 6 -1.99 16.20 62.36
C LEU A 6 -3.38 15.76 61.87
N ARG A 7 -4.29 15.38 62.80
CA ARG A 7 -5.67 14.99 62.45
C ARG A 7 -6.61 16.19 62.20
N SER A 8 -6.33 17.35 62.79
CA SER A 8 -7.12 18.58 62.60
C SER A 8 -6.90 19.22 61.22
N ILE A 9 -5.70 19.10 60.64
CA ILE A 9 -5.40 19.66 59.30
C ILE A 9 -6.02 18.81 58.18
N ILE A 10 -6.07 17.48 58.36
CA ILE A 10 -6.66 16.56 57.37
C ILE A 10 -8.19 16.63 57.36
N ALA A 11 -8.84 16.82 58.52
CA ALA A 11 -10.30 16.98 58.59
C ALA A 11 -10.80 18.31 57.98
N THR A 12 -10.02 19.38 58.09
CA THR A 12 -10.39 20.71 57.58
C THR A 12 -10.21 20.81 56.06
N ALA A 13 -9.24 20.08 55.47
CA ALA A 13 -9.05 20.01 54.02
C ALA A 13 -10.11 19.15 53.30
N LEU A 14 -10.64 18.10 53.96
CA LEU A 14 -11.71 17.26 53.42
C LEU A 14 -13.09 17.94 53.46
N ALA A 15 -13.35 18.83 54.42
CA ALA A 15 -14.59 19.60 54.50
C ALA A 15 -14.66 20.75 53.48
N LEU A 16 -13.51 21.31 53.07
CA LEU A 16 -13.45 22.39 52.08
C LEU A 16 -13.58 21.89 50.62
N LEU A 17 -13.30 20.62 50.36
CA LEU A 17 -13.46 19.98 49.04
C LEU A 17 -14.87 19.43 48.79
N MET A 18 -15.72 19.35 49.80
CA MET A 18 -17.11 18.84 49.69
C MET A 18 -18.19 19.94 49.66
N THR A 19 -17.84 21.22 49.80
CA THR A 19 -18.80 22.34 49.80
C THR A 19 -18.72 23.28 48.60
N ILE A 20 -17.89 22.99 47.59
CA ILE A 20 -18.04 23.58 46.23
C ILE A 20 -18.83 22.60 45.34
N GLY A 21 -19.96 22.14 45.88
CA GLY A 21 -21.06 21.57 45.13
C GLY A 21 -22.15 22.63 44.95
N ALA A 22 -21.75 23.85 44.57
CA ALA A 22 -22.73 24.79 44.04
C ALA A 22 -23.34 24.12 42.80
N ARG A 23 -24.65 23.83 42.89
CA ARG A 23 -25.51 23.57 41.75
C ARG A 23 -25.36 24.76 40.81
N LEU A 24 -24.39 24.71 39.91
CA LEU A 24 -24.59 25.31 38.61
C LEU A 24 -25.85 24.62 38.09
N PRO A 25 -26.91 25.34 37.71
CA PRO A 25 -27.87 24.73 36.82
C PRO A 25 -27.01 24.25 35.66
N SER A 26 -26.93 22.94 35.47
CA SER A 26 -26.65 22.45 34.14
C SER A 26 -27.78 23.06 33.33
N LEU A 27 -27.50 24.18 32.67
CA LEU A 27 -28.10 24.43 31.38
C LEU A 27 -27.90 23.10 30.69
N ALA A 28 -28.97 22.30 30.63
CA ALA A 28 -29.01 21.17 29.75
C ALA A 28 -28.65 21.81 28.42
N ALA A 29 -27.39 21.64 28.00
CA ALA A 29 -27.02 21.94 26.64
C ALA A 29 -28.07 21.17 25.86
N LYS A 30 -28.96 21.90 25.16
CA LYS A 30 -29.94 21.29 24.27
C LYS A 30 -29.13 20.24 23.54
N THR A 31 -29.45 18.97 23.78
CA THR A 31 -28.88 17.88 22.99
C THR A 31 -29.06 18.38 21.57
N PRO A 32 -27.98 18.64 20.81
CA PRO A 32 -28.15 19.18 19.47
C PRO A 32 -29.18 18.28 18.82
N ALA A 33 -30.28 18.88 18.33
CA ALA A 33 -31.39 18.13 17.76
C ALA A 33 -30.74 17.05 16.90
N THR A 34 -30.98 15.78 17.25
CA THR A 34 -30.18 14.67 16.73
C THR A 34 -30.36 14.71 15.23
N GLU A 35 -29.39 15.30 14.53
CA GLU A 35 -29.57 15.74 13.17
C GLU A 35 -29.51 14.46 12.35
N LEU A 36 -30.66 13.86 12.10
CA LEU A 36 -30.74 12.62 11.36
C LEU A 36 -30.20 12.90 9.97
N VAL A 37 -29.29 12.04 9.51
CA VAL A 37 -28.75 12.11 8.16
C VAL A 37 -29.44 11.05 7.33
N ARG A 38 -29.92 11.43 6.15
CA ARG A 38 -30.49 10.47 5.21
C ARG A 38 -29.37 9.72 4.50
N LEU A 39 -29.31 8.41 4.70
CA LEU A 39 -28.30 7.56 4.07
C LEU A 39 -28.55 7.48 2.56
N ALA A 40 -27.52 7.75 1.78
CA ALA A 40 -27.53 7.67 0.33
C ALA A 40 -27.86 6.24 -0.12
N ALA A 41 -28.88 6.11 -0.96
CA ALA A 41 -29.27 4.83 -1.52
C ALA A 41 -28.55 4.57 -2.84
N PRO A 42 -27.79 3.47 -2.98
CA PRO A 42 -27.27 3.04 -4.27
C PRO A 42 -28.43 2.70 -5.22
N HIS A 43 -28.41 3.27 -6.42
CA HIS A 43 -29.22 2.80 -7.53
C HIS A 43 -28.45 1.71 -8.28
N LEU A 44 -28.88 0.46 -8.09
CA LEU A 44 -28.29 -0.72 -8.72
C LEU A 44 -28.67 -0.80 -10.20
N SER A 45 -27.74 -1.20 -11.05
CA SER A 45 -27.94 -1.37 -12.49
C SER A 45 -27.31 -2.67 -12.95
N ALA A 46 -28.07 -3.77 -12.88
CA ALA A 46 -27.64 -5.09 -13.32
C ALA A 46 -27.14 -5.08 -14.79
N ALA A 47 -27.85 -4.38 -15.68
CA ALA A 47 -27.47 -4.26 -17.10
C ALA A 47 -26.11 -3.58 -17.35
N LYS A 48 -25.55 -2.88 -16.36
CA LYS A 48 -24.27 -2.17 -16.48
C LYS A 48 -23.20 -2.73 -15.52
N ASN A 49 -23.49 -3.87 -14.85
CA ASN A 49 -22.66 -4.44 -13.79
C ASN A 49 -22.16 -3.36 -12.81
N GLY A 50 -23.06 -2.48 -12.37
CA GLY A 50 -22.66 -1.29 -11.63
C GLY A 50 -23.78 -0.70 -10.80
N PHE A 51 -23.42 0.27 -9.96
CA PHE A 51 -24.37 1.05 -9.18
C PHE A 51 -23.96 2.51 -9.18
N SER A 52 -24.93 3.40 -9.00
CA SER A 52 -24.66 4.82 -8.78
C SER A 52 -25.14 5.27 -7.42
N ILE A 53 -24.43 6.17 -6.77
CA ILE A 53 -24.79 6.71 -5.48
C ILE A 53 -24.68 8.24 -5.50
N PRO A 54 -25.66 8.97 -4.93
CA PRO A 54 -25.54 10.40 -4.74
C PRO A 54 -24.28 10.75 -3.95
N ALA A 55 -23.56 11.76 -4.44
CA ALA A 55 -22.35 12.27 -3.82
C ALA A 55 -22.37 13.80 -3.87
N ALA A 56 -21.46 14.43 -3.15
CA ALA A 56 -21.23 15.86 -3.27
C ALA A 56 -19.73 16.15 -3.24
N PHE A 57 -19.30 17.09 -4.07
CA PHE A 57 -18.07 17.81 -3.75
C PHE A 57 -18.39 18.77 -2.62
N TRP A 58 -17.62 18.68 -1.56
CA TRP A 58 -17.72 19.50 -0.37
C TRP A 58 -16.40 20.22 -0.15
N ASN A 59 -16.45 21.50 0.14
CA ASN A 59 -15.28 22.28 0.54
C ASN A 59 -15.41 22.55 2.04
N GLU A 60 -14.61 21.86 2.85
CA GLU A 60 -14.67 21.88 4.32
C GLU A 60 -14.50 23.29 4.91
N HIS A 61 -13.88 24.22 4.17
CA HIS A 61 -13.59 25.57 4.66
C HIS A 61 -14.55 26.66 4.13
N LEU A 62 -15.53 26.33 3.29
CA LEU A 62 -16.57 27.30 2.87
C LEU A 62 -17.51 27.67 4.02
N THR A 63 -17.69 26.77 4.99
CA THR A 63 -18.41 27.05 6.26
C THR A 63 -17.56 27.87 7.25
N ASN A 64 -16.23 27.67 7.29
CA ASN A 64 -15.32 28.49 8.10
C ASN A 64 -15.02 29.86 7.48
N TRP A 65 -15.38 30.08 6.21
CA TRP A 65 -15.20 31.37 5.54
C TRP A 65 -16.04 32.46 6.21
N LEU A 66 -17.22 32.11 6.74
CA LEU A 66 -18.03 33.01 7.56
C LEU A 66 -17.35 33.38 8.89
N ASP A 67 -16.75 32.41 9.59
CA ASP A 67 -16.05 32.66 10.86
C ASP A 67 -14.76 33.49 10.66
N VAL A 68 -14.02 33.28 9.56
CA VAL A 68 -12.78 34.03 9.28
C VAL A 68 -13.07 35.44 8.75
N ALA A 69 -14.13 35.62 7.95
CA ALA A 69 -14.58 36.95 7.51
C ALA A 69 -15.05 37.82 8.68
N ILE A 70 -15.60 37.20 9.74
CA ILE A 70 -16.00 37.90 10.97
C ILE A 70 -14.82 38.13 11.93
N CYS A 71 -13.79 37.26 11.92
CA CYS A 71 -12.69 37.30 12.90
C CYS A 71 -11.33 37.85 12.40
N GLY A 72 -11.21 38.27 11.13
CA GLY A 72 -10.09 39.11 10.65
C GLY A 72 -8.68 38.49 10.74
N ARG A 73 -8.53 37.16 10.73
CA ARG A 73 -7.21 36.50 10.76
C ARG A 73 -6.64 36.30 9.35
N PRO A 74 -5.32 36.54 9.12
CA PRO A 74 -4.68 36.28 7.84
C PRO A 74 -4.60 34.76 7.61
N SER A 75 -5.10 34.32 6.46
CA SER A 75 -5.28 32.90 6.12
C SER A 75 -4.28 32.46 5.04
N ASN A 76 -3.50 31.43 5.36
CA ASN A 76 -2.83 30.56 4.40
C ASN A 76 -3.61 29.22 4.36
N PHE A 77 -4.73 29.14 3.64
CA PHE A 77 -5.49 27.87 3.54
C PHE A 77 -5.30 27.20 2.17
N LEU A 78 -4.90 25.93 2.20
CA LEU A 78 -4.96 25.00 1.07
C LEU A 78 -6.44 24.61 0.85
N HIS A 79 -6.94 24.79 -0.38
CA HIS A 79 -8.32 24.50 -0.76
C HIS A 79 -8.53 22.99 -0.99
N GLU A 80 -8.82 22.22 0.07
CA GLU A 80 -9.16 20.81 -0.09
C GLU A 80 -10.63 20.65 -0.48
N THR A 81 -10.86 20.11 -1.68
CA THR A 81 -12.20 19.68 -2.09
C THR A 81 -12.32 18.19 -1.76
N ILE A 82 -13.40 17.80 -1.11
CA ILE A 82 -13.68 16.44 -0.67
C ILE A 82 -14.85 15.91 -1.48
N LEU A 83 -14.70 14.78 -2.15
CA LEU A 83 -15.83 14.07 -2.74
C LEU A 83 -16.42 13.13 -1.68
N SER A 84 -17.60 13.46 -1.16
CA SER A 84 -18.22 12.73 -0.04
C SER A 84 -19.50 12.00 -0.44
N ILE A 85 -19.76 10.90 0.26
CA ILE A 85 -21.03 10.15 0.23
C ILE A 85 -21.46 9.97 1.68
N GLN A 86 -22.71 10.28 1.99
CA GLN A 86 -23.31 9.97 3.29
C GLN A 86 -23.94 8.58 3.25
N THR A 87 -23.19 7.52 3.55
CA THR A 87 -23.67 6.13 3.51
C THR A 87 -22.95 5.29 4.56
N THR A 88 -23.46 4.09 4.82
CA THR A 88 -22.79 3.10 5.68
C THR A 88 -21.94 2.12 4.86
N ARG A 89 -20.97 1.49 5.52
CA ARG A 89 -20.08 0.46 4.95
C ARG A 89 -20.90 -0.75 4.49
N THR A 90 -21.91 -1.12 5.27
CA THR A 90 -22.79 -2.25 4.97
C THR A 90 -23.55 -2.03 3.65
N ILE A 91 -24.08 -0.83 3.41
CA ILE A 91 -24.79 -0.47 2.17
C ILE A 91 -23.85 -0.58 0.95
N ILE A 92 -22.64 -0.01 1.03
CA ILE A 92 -21.66 -0.10 -0.07
C ILE A 92 -21.22 -1.53 -0.31
N ARG A 93 -20.95 -2.31 0.74
CA ARG A 93 -20.55 -3.71 0.62
C ARG A 93 -21.63 -4.55 -0.07
N HIS A 94 -22.90 -4.35 0.31
CA HIS A 94 -24.02 -5.02 -0.33
C HIS A 94 -24.13 -4.65 -1.81
N ALA A 95 -24.02 -3.36 -2.15
CA ALA A 95 -24.05 -2.91 -3.53
C ALA A 95 -22.89 -3.49 -4.38
N MET A 96 -21.67 -3.52 -3.83
CA MET A 96 -20.49 -4.12 -4.48
C MET A 96 -20.70 -5.63 -4.73
N LYS A 97 -21.16 -6.39 -3.74
CA LYS A 97 -21.47 -7.82 -3.91
C LYS A 97 -22.54 -8.05 -4.98
N THR A 98 -23.58 -7.21 -5.00
CA THR A 98 -24.68 -7.31 -5.96
C THR A 98 -24.22 -7.11 -7.41
N ILE A 99 -23.21 -6.28 -7.64
CA ILE A 99 -22.62 -6.08 -8.98
C ILE A 99 -21.49 -7.08 -9.32
N GLY A 100 -21.28 -8.09 -8.46
CA GLY A 100 -20.38 -9.21 -8.71
C GLY A 100 -18.96 -9.07 -8.15
N PHE A 101 -18.71 -8.11 -7.24
CA PHE A 101 -17.46 -8.10 -6.48
C PHE A 101 -17.43 -9.23 -5.44
N ARG A 102 -16.22 -9.74 -5.25
CA ARG A 102 -15.91 -10.84 -4.33
C ARG A 102 -15.03 -10.34 -3.18
N ASN A 103 -14.97 -11.11 -2.10
CA ASN A 103 -14.13 -10.75 -0.98
C ASN A 103 -12.65 -10.97 -1.34
N ALA A 104 -11.76 -10.24 -0.68
CA ALA A 104 -10.31 -10.40 -0.89
C ALA A 104 -9.83 -11.83 -0.59
N ASP A 105 -10.40 -12.44 0.46
CA ASP A 105 -10.06 -13.82 0.88
C ASP A 105 -10.47 -14.87 -0.16
N ASP A 106 -11.40 -14.54 -1.05
CA ASP A 106 -11.78 -15.40 -2.17
C ASP A 106 -10.67 -15.44 -3.24
N TRP A 107 -9.87 -14.37 -3.33
CA TRP A 107 -8.78 -14.21 -4.27
C TRP A 107 -7.44 -14.67 -3.73
N ALA A 108 -7.20 -14.58 -2.42
CA ALA A 108 -5.94 -14.99 -1.81
C ALA A 108 -6.13 -15.26 -0.30
N PRO A 109 -5.47 -16.29 0.27
CA PRO A 109 -5.65 -16.66 1.68
C PRO A 109 -4.98 -15.68 2.65
N ASP A 110 -4.09 -14.81 2.16
CA ASP A 110 -3.51 -13.75 2.98
C ASP A 110 -3.31 -12.45 2.18
N PHE A 111 -3.15 -11.37 2.94
CA PHE A 111 -3.01 -10.04 2.38
C PHE A 111 -1.80 -9.87 1.45
N ARG A 112 -0.68 -10.57 1.72
CA ARG A 112 0.54 -10.47 0.91
C ARG A 112 0.35 -11.10 -0.47
N ASP A 113 -0.47 -12.14 -0.53
CA ASP A 113 -0.87 -12.83 -1.74
C ASP A 113 -1.95 -12.02 -2.49
N PHE A 114 -2.82 -11.28 -1.79
CA PHE A 114 -3.82 -10.39 -2.41
C PHE A 114 -3.19 -9.24 -3.22
N VAL A 115 -2.14 -8.61 -2.69
CA VAL A 115 -1.37 -7.56 -3.40
C VAL A 115 -0.81 -8.07 -4.73
N GLN A 116 -0.58 -9.38 -4.85
CA GLN A 116 -0.09 -10.01 -6.07
C GLN A 116 -1.17 -10.21 -7.14
N VAL A 117 -2.45 -10.16 -6.79
CA VAL A 117 -3.53 -10.49 -7.73
C VAL A 117 -4.41 -9.29 -8.04
N ARG A 118 -4.30 -8.21 -7.24
CA ARG A 118 -4.98 -6.91 -7.40
C ARG A 118 -6.51 -6.97 -7.49
N GLY A 119 -7.11 -8.12 -7.17
CA GLY A 119 -8.56 -8.32 -7.13
C GLY A 119 -9.24 -8.02 -8.47
N GLN A 120 -10.48 -7.52 -8.38
CA GLN A 120 -11.32 -7.18 -9.52
C GLN A 120 -11.21 -5.68 -9.86
N PRO A 121 -11.09 -5.30 -11.14
CA PRO A 121 -11.06 -3.91 -11.54
C PRO A 121 -12.40 -3.23 -11.24
N LEU A 122 -12.30 -2.01 -10.73
CA LEU A 122 -13.43 -1.15 -10.42
C LEU A 122 -13.24 0.16 -11.17
N LEU A 123 -14.15 0.46 -12.11
CA LEU A 123 -14.20 1.76 -12.75
C LEU A 123 -15.11 2.67 -11.92
N ILE A 124 -14.57 3.82 -11.51
CA ILE A 124 -15.35 4.86 -10.82
C ILE A 124 -15.47 6.04 -11.76
N LEU A 125 -16.70 6.39 -12.10
CA LEU A 125 -17.01 7.59 -12.86
C LEU A 125 -17.66 8.60 -11.93
N VAL A 126 -17.20 9.84 -12.01
CA VAL A 126 -17.80 10.98 -11.33
C VAL A 126 -18.57 11.78 -12.36
N ARG A 127 -19.88 11.93 -12.11
CA ARG A 127 -20.78 12.68 -12.95
C ARG A 127 -21.28 13.90 -12.21
N PHE A 128 -21.08 15.09 -12.76
CA PHE A 128 -21.54 16.34 -12.16
C PHE A 128 -21.83 17.39 -13.25
N ARG A 129 -22.46 18.49 -12.86
CA ARG A 129 -22.82 19.58 -13.78
C ARG A 129 -21.67 20.58 -13.84
N GLN A 130 -21.13 20.83 -15.04
CA GLN A 130 -20.04 21.77 -15.29
C GLN A 130 -20.47 22.73 -16.41
N GLY A 131 -20.55 24.03 -16.12
CA GLY A 131 -21.01 25.03 -17.09
C GLY A 131 -22.42 24.74 -17.62
N GLY A 132 -23.35 24.31 -16.75
CA GLY A 132 -24.73 23.97 -17.09
C GLY A 132 -24.92 22.59 -17.76
N LYS A 133 -23.85 21.97 -18.27
CA LYS A 133 -23.90 20.66 -18.94
C LYS A 133 -23.51 19.53 -17.99
N MET A 134 -24.17 18.38 -18.08
CA MET A 134 -23.73 17.19 -17.38
C MET A 134 -22.46 16.64 -18.02
N ARG A 135 -21.42 16.46 -17.22
CA ARG A 135 -20.14 15.85 -17.62
C ARG A 135 -19.91 14.58 -16.81
N THR A 136 -19.15 13.65 -17.36
CA THR A 136 -18.77 12.40 -16.69
C THR A 136 -17.29 12.19 -16.94
N PHE A 137 -16.54 11.97 -15.87
CA PHE A 137 -15.10 11.74 -15.90
C PHE A 137 -14.78 10.48 -15.12
N PRO A 138 -13.79 9.67 -15.52
CA PRO A 138 -13.20 8.68 -14.64
C PRO A 138 -12.52 9.43 -13.49
N LEU A 139 -12.65 8.86 -12.30
CA LEU A 139 -12.11 9.44 -11.09
C LEU A 139 -10.59 9.69 -11.23
N GLU A 140 -9.89 8.79 -11.90
CA GLU A 140 -8.45 8.87 -12.19
C GLU A 140 -8.11 10.10 -13.04
N GLU A 141 -8.98 10.47 -13.99
CA GLU A 141 -8.76 11.67 -14.80
C GLU A 141 -8.96 12.95 -14.00
N LEU A 142 -10.02 13.03 -13.18
CA LEU A 142 -10.24 14.19 -12.31
C LEU A 142 -9.06 14.44 -11.37
N ILE A 143 -8.46 13.36 -10.88
CA ILE A 143 -7.25 13.44 -10.07
C ILE A 143 -6.06 13.94 -10.90
N SER A 144 -5.99 13.58 -12.18
CA SER A 144 -4.88 13.92 -13.07
C SER A 144 -4.95 15.34 -13.68
N LEU A 145 -6.12 15.99 -13.71
CA LEU A 145 -6.41 17.26 -14.41
C LEU A 145 -6.13 18.55 -13.61
N GLU A 146 -5.46 18.47 -12.44
CA GLU A 146 -4.90 19.58 -11.64
C GLU A 146 -5.81 20.35 -10.64
N GLN A 147 -5.15 20.91 -9.62
CA GLN A 147 -5.58 21.51 -8.33
C GLN A 147 -5.80 20.55 -7.15
N TRP A 148 -5.78 19.25 -7.37
CA TRP A 148 -5.88 18.25 -6.31
C TRP A 148 -4.52 17.59 -6.18
N ASN A 149 -3.77 17.89 -5.12
CA ASN A 149 -2.42 17.35 -4.88
C ASN A 149 -2.46 15.85 -4.52
N ILE A 150 -2.97 15.02 -5.42
CA ILE A 150 -3.19 13.59 -5.19
C ILE A 150 -2.29 12.80 -6.16
N SER A 151 -1.27 12.15 -5.60
CA SER A 151 -0.46 11.14 -6.28
C SER A 151 -1.21 9.82 -6.30
N ILE A 152 -1.31 9.13 -7.45
CA ILE A 152 -1.81 7.75 -7.45
C ILE A 152 -0.96 6.84 -8.33
N GLY A 153 -0.50 5.74 -7.72
CA GLY A 153 -0.14 4.51 -8.41
C GLY A 153 -1.37 3.68 -8.80
N PRO A 154 -1.21 2.43 -9.28
CA PRO A 154 -2.36 1.60 -9.60
C PRO A 154 -3.23 1.39 -8.35
N ILE A 155 -4.51 1.71 -8.48
CA ILE A 155 -5.50 1.64 -7.42
C ILE A 155 -5.79 0.17 -7.12
N GLY A 156 -5.43 -0.26 -5.92
CA GLY A 156 -5.95 -1.48 -5.30
C GLY A 156 -6.82 -1.08 -4.12
N TRP A 157 -8.09 -1.48 -4.14
CA TRP A 157 -8.95 -1.36 -2.96
C TRP A 157 -8.55 -2.46 -1.99
N ILE A 158 -8.05 -2.07 -0.83
CA ILE A 158 -7.71 -2.99 0.25
C ILE A 158 -8.70 -2.79 1.38
N TYR A 159 -9.47 -3.83 1.65
CA TYR A 159 -10.35 -3.91 2.79
C TYR A 159 -9.66 -4.72 3.89
N LEU A 160 -9.28 -4.07 4.98
CA LEU A 160 -8.95 -4.76 6.23
C LEU A 160 -10.26 -4.90 7.00
N GLY A 161 -10.82 -6.11 7.04
CA GLY A 161 -11.97 -6.39 7.87
C GLY A 161 -11.65 -6.17 9.34
N THR A 162 -12.60 -5.61 10.09
CA THR A 162 -12.65 -5.85 11.53
C THR A 162 -12.97 -7.35 11.72
N PRO A 163 -12.30 -8.07 12.64
CA PRO A 163 -12.67 -9.45 12.95
C PRO A 163 -14.15 -9.53 13.32
N GLU A 164 -14.87 -10.52 12.76
CA GLU A 164 -16.32 -10.69 12.90
C GLU A 164 -16.80 -10.71 14.36
N ALA A 165 -15.93 -11.09 15.31
CA ALA A 165 -16.23 -11.15 16.73
C ALA A 165 -16.58 -9.80 17.39
N HIS A 166 -16.13 -8.66 16.83
CA HIS A 166 -16.57 -7.32 17.27
C HIS A 166 -17.74 -6.76 16.46
N ALA A 167 -18.01 -7.29 15.26
CA ALA A 167 -19.06 -6.81 14.37
C ALA A 167 -20.46 -7.32 14.79
N SER A 168 -20.54 -8.50 15.40
CA SER A 168 -21.81 -9.14 15.80
C SER A 168 -22.62 -8.35 16.85
N ALA A 169 -21.96 -7.59 17.75
CA ALA A 169 -22.65 -6.71 18.70
C ALA A 169 -23.09 -5.37 18.09
N LEU A 170 -22.49 -4.95 16.98
CA LEU A 170 -22.77 -3.69 16.26
C LEU A 170 -23.82 -3.86 15.15
N HIS A 171 -24.01 -5.08 14.64
CA HIS A 171 -24.94 -5.43 13.56
C HIS A 171 -26.43 -5.44 13.97
N ALA A 172 -26.79 -5.13 15.22
CA ALA A 172 -28.18 -5.15 15.69
C ALA A 172 -29.08 -4.08 15.04
N GLN A 173 -28.53 -3.05 14.38
CA GLN A 173 -29.27 -2.08 13.58
C GLN A 173 -28.66 -1.96 12.18
N ALA A 174 -28.97 -2.91 11.29
CA ALA A 174 -28.62 -2.80 9.87
C ALA A 174 -29.51 -1.74 9.19
N TYR A 175 -29.08 -0.48 9.21
CA TYR A 175 -29.73 0.61 8.48
C TYR A 175 -29.82 0.31 6.98
N GLN A 176 -30.99 0.56 6.38
CA GLN A 176 -31.28 0.32 4.97
C GLN A 176 -31.00 1.56 4.10
N PRO A 177 -30.74 1.37 2.78
CA PRO A 177 -30.64 2.47 1.83
C PRO A 177 -31.80 3.47 1.92
N GLY A 178 -31.50 4.78 1.97
CA GLY A 178 -32.52 5.83 1.94
C GLY A 178 -33.18 6.15 3.29
N GLN A 179 -32.86 5.42 4.36
CA GLN A 179 -33.36 5.65 5.70
C GLN A 179 -32.65 6.83 6.38
N TRP A 180 -33.37 7.48 7.31
CA TRP A 180 -32.79 8.45 8.23
C TRP A 180 -32.07 7.72 9.35
N ALA A 181 -30.83 8.10 9.62
CA ALA A 181 -29.99 7.47 10.64
C ALA A 181 -29.31 8.54 11.50
N ASN A 182 -29.00 8.18 12.74
CA ASN A 182 -28.13 9.02 13.57
C ASN A 182 -26.74 9.12 12.90
N PRO A 183 -26.07 10.29 12.85
CA PRO A 183 -24.72 10.42 12.32
C PRO A 183 -23.72 9.42 12.91
N ASN A 184 -23.91 9.05 14.18
CA ASN A 184 -23.10 8.02 14.84
C ASN A 184 -23.23 6.65 14.17
N ALA A 185 -24.35 6.33 13.51
CA ALA A 185 -24.48 5.07 12.77
C ALA A 185 -23.46 4.95 11.62
N ILE A 186 -23.07 6.07 11.00
CA ILE A 186 -21.99 6.11 10.01
C ILE A 186 -20.66 5.81 10.70
N LEU A 187 -20.37 6.45 11.84
CA LEU A 187 -19.12 6.29 12.61
C LEU A 187 -18.99 4.92 13.31
N VAL A 188 -20.11 4.29 13.63
CA VAL A 188 -20.20 3.03 14.38
C VAL A 188 -20.15 1.80 13.46
N ASP A 189 -20.73 1.88 12.25
CA ASP A 189 -20.52 0.89 11.17
C ASP A 189 -19.13 1.02 10.51
N ASP A 190 -18.46 2.15 10.78
CA ASP A 190 -17.22 2.55 10.14
C ASP A 190 -16.23 3.17 11.15
N PRO A 191 -15.53 2.38 11.98
CA PRO A 191 -14.44 2.91 12.80
C PRO A 191 -13.26 3.22 11.85
N GLN A 192 -13.36 4.37 11.19
CA GLN A 192 -12.39 4.98 10.27
C GLN A 192 -12.17 4.25 8.92
N VAL A 193 -13.17 4.29 8.03
CA VAL A 193 -12.86 4.50 6.60
C VAL A 193 -13.00 6.00 6.32
N ALA A 194 -11.97 6.75 6.69
CA ALA A 194 -11.62 7.84 5.80
C ALA A 194 -11.29 7.18 4.46
N MET A 195 -12.07 7.46 3.41
CA MET A 195 -11.53 7.45 2.06
C MET A 195 -10.48 8.57 2.00
N GLN A 196 -9.38 8.35 2.72
CA GLN A 196 -8.23 9.21 2.68
C GLN A 196 -7.63 8.91 1.33
N PHE A 197 -7.96 9.72 0.34
CA PHE A 197 -7.05 9.98 -0.75
C PHE A 197 -5.78 10.50 -0.09
N ARG A 198 -4.89 9.59 0.37
CA ARG A 198 -3.55 9.97 0.81
C ARG A 198 -2.75 10.31 -0.44
N GLY A 199 -3.11 11.41 -1.08
CA GLY A 199 -2.09 12.37 -1.45
C GLY A 199 -1.40 12.73 -0.14
N ILE A 200 -0.11 12.44 -0.03
CA ILE A 200 0.71 12.95 1.06
C ILE A 200 0.80 14.47 0.82
N GLN A 201 -0.24 15.19 1.22
CA GLN A 201 -0.28 16.64 1.23
C GLN A 201 0.55 17.07 2.44
N SER A 202 1.84 17.28 2.19
CA SER A 202 2.77 18.19 2.89
C SER A 202 2.94 18.14 4.42
N SER A 203 2.24 17.31 5.18
CA SER A 203 2.23 17.41 6.65
C SER A 203 2.15 16.04 7.33
N SER A 204 3.26 15.29 7.33
CA SER A 204 3.55 14.42 8.47
C SER A 204 5.04 14.18 8.62
N GLN A 205 5.68 15.02 9.43
CA GLN A 205 6.90 14.64 10.15
C GLN A 205 6.69 13.43 11.08
N ALA A 206 5.46 12.92 11.22
CA ALA A 206 5.10 11.74 12.02
C ALA A 206 5.08 10.41 11.23
N LEU A 207 5.50 10.37 9.96
CA LEU A 207 5.64 9.10 9.21
C LEU A 207 6.92 8.31 9.55
N VAL A 208 7.68 8.77 10.54
CA VAL A 208 8.96 8.16 10.94
C VAL A 208 8.77 6.88 11.79
N ASP A 209 7.58 6.64 12.37
CA ASP A 209 7.44 5.66 13.46
C ASP A 209 6.48 4.47 13.22
N ASN A 210 6.08 4.14 11.98
CA ASN A 210 5.27 2.92 11.75
C ASN A 210 5.94 1.88 10.83
N PRO A 211 6.61 0.86 11.40
CA PRO A 211 7.34 -0.18 10.66
C PRO A 211 6.45 -1.27 10.00
N LEU A 212 5.16 -1.01 9.77
CA LEU A 212 4.23 -1.97 9.13
C LEU A 212 3.67 -1.51 7.77
N CYS A 213 4.20 -0.43 7.19
CA CYS A 213 3.82 0.04 5.86
C CYS A 213 4.61 -0.73 4.77
N PHE A 214 3.92 -1.68 4.16
CA PHE A 214 4.30 -2.60 3.08
C PHE A 214 5.38 -2.09 2.09
N ASP A 215 6.42 -2.92 1.90
CA ASP A 215 7.57 -2.82 0.98
C ASP A 215 7.41 -1.81 -0.19
N GLY A 216 7.84 -0.57 0.04
CA GLY A 216 8.58 0.22 -0.96
C GLY A 216 7.79 1.06 -1.96
N TRP A 217 6.71 1.74 -1.54
CA TRP A 217 6.03 2.73 -2.37
C TRP A 217 6.31 4.16 -1.90
N ILE A 218 7.16 4.88 -2.63
CA ILE A 218 7.20 6.35 -2.66
C ILE A 218 7.01 6.75 -4.12
N TYR A 219 5.88 7.39 -4.43
CA TYR A 219 5.72 8.13 -5.68
C TYR A 219 6.22 9.55 -5.46
N PRO A 220 7.17 10.06 -6.26
CA PRO A 220 7.26 11.50 -6.44
C PRO A 220 6.01 11.96 -7.19
N ASN A 221 5.26 12.91 -6.61
CA ASN A 221 4.24 13.66 -7.33
C ASN A 221 4.95 14.50 -8.40
N ILE A 222 4.76 14.16 -9.67
CA ILE A 222 5.34 14.89 -10.80
C ILE A 222 4.23 15.28 -11.75
N ARG A 223 3.36 16.18 -11.27
CA ARG A 223 2.68 17.18 -12.09
C ARG A 223 2.76 18.48 -11.33
N TYR A 224 3.74 19.30 -11.69
CA TYR A 224 3.84 20.67 -11.21
C TYR A 224 3.23 21.55 -12.32
N PHE A 225 1.98 21.98 -12.14
CA PHE A 225 1.27 23.11 -12.77
C PHE A 225 1.13 23.26 -14.31
N ARG A 226 -0.14 23.31 -14.76
CA ARG A 226 -0.83 24.31 -15.59
C ARG A 226 -2.34 24.50 -15.25
N ASN A 227 -2.67 25.76 -14.97
CA ASN A 227 -3.99 26.42 -14.96
C ASN A 227 -5.02 25.94 -16.00
N THR A 228 -6.16 25.44 -15.53
CA THR A 228 -7.52 26.08 -15.57
C THR A 228 -8.41 25.28 -14.62
N SER A 229 -9.13 25.92 -13.69
CA SER A 229 -9.93 25.21 -12.69
C SER A 229 -11.05 24.39 -13.38
N PRO A 230 -11.10 23.06 -13.22
CA PRO A 230 -12.14 22.24 -13.86
C PRO A 230 -13.53 22.52 -13.26
N ILE A 231 -13.61 23.17 -12.10
CA ILE A 231 -14.87 23.63 -11.50
C ILE A 231 -14.89 25.15 -11.56
N PRO A 232 -15.78 25.77 -12.36
CA PRO A 232 -15.98 27.21 -12.28
C PRO A 232 -16.36 27.59 -10.85
N TRP A 233 -15.77 28.66 -10.31
CA TRP A 233 -15.97 29.12 -8.93
C TRP A 233 -17.44 29.46 -8.61
N LYS A 234 -18.30 29.48 -9.63
CA LYS A 234 -19.73 29.83 -9.61
C LYS A 234 -20.70 28.64 -9.46
N VAL A 235 -20.25 27.43 -9.10
CA VAL A 235 -21.13 26.22 -9.09
C VAL A 235 -21.53 25.75 -7.69
N TYR A 236 -20.99 26.34 -6.63
CA TYR A 236 -21.37 25.97 -5.26
C TYR A 236 -22.77 26.46 -4.91
N ASN A 237 -23.59 25.58 -4.32
CA ASN A 237 -24.83 26.01 -3.69
C ASN A 237 -24.54 26.84 -2.42
N SER A 238 -25.57 27.37 -1.75
CA SER A 238 -25.45 28.15 -0.52
C SER A 238 -24.68 27.46 0.62
N ASN A 239 -24.47 26.15 0.51
CA ASN A 239 -23.78 25.31 1.50
C ASN A 239 -22.36 24.90 1.05
N GLY A 240 -21.83 25.48 -0.03
CA GLY A 240 -20.49 25.17 -0.51
C GLY A 240 -20.36 23.79 -1.17
N ALA A 241 -21.48 23.19 -1.62
CA ALA A 241 -21.49 21.86 -2.20
C ALA A 241 -21.86 21.85 -3.70
N VAL A 242 -21.21 20.99 -4.48
CA VAL A 242 -21.59 20.67 -5.87
C VAL A 242 -22.10 19.23 -5.91
N HIS A 243 -23.37 19.07 -6.28
CA HIS A 243 -23.96 17.74 -6.42
C HIS A 243 -23.22 16.93 -7.50
N ALA A 244 -22.83 15.73 -7.11
CA ALA A 244 -22.20 14.75 -7.96
C ALA A 244 -22.94 13.41 -7.88
N THR A 245 -22.63 12.52 -8.79
CA THR A 245 -23.04 11.13 -8.74
C THR A 245 -21.81 10.29 -8.96
N LEU A 246 -21.53 9.40 -8.01
CA LEU A 246 -20.50 8.39 -8.20
C LEU A 246 -21.12 7.17 -8.83
N ILE A 247 -20.49 6.67 -9.89
CA ILE A 247 -20.93 5.49 -10.64
C ILE A 247 -19.81 4.47 -10.54
N PHE A 248 -20.09 3.37 -9.87
CA PHE A 248 -19.22 2.23 -9.70
C PHE A 248 -19.57 1.17 -10.74
N ARG A 249 -18.58 0.66 -11.47
CA ARG A 249 -18.78 -0.44 -12.43
C ARG A 249 -17.74 -1.52 -12.22
N HIS A 250 -18.22 -2.75 -12.06
CA HIS A 250 -17.40 -3.93 -12.13
C HIS A 250 -17.09 -4.21 -13.60
N VAL A 251 -15.81 -4.12 -13.95
CA VAL A 251 -15.35 -4.21 -15.34
C VAL A 251 -14.18 -5.16 -15.45
N SER A 252 -13.95 -5.69 -16.65
CA SER A 252 -12.70 -6.36 -16.98
C SER A 252 -11.57 -5.33 -17.14
N GLU A 253 -10.31 -5.77 -17.13
CA GLU A 253 -9.15 -4.89 -17.36
C GLU A 253 -9.21 -4.24 -18.74
N VAL A 254 -9.61 -5.01 -19.76
CA VAL A 254 -9.84 -4.51 -21.12
C VAL A 254 -10.90 -3.41 -21.13
N GLN A 255 -12.04 -3.67 -20.47
CA GLN A 255 -13.13 -2.70 -20.38
C GLN A 255 -12.69 -1.45 -19.61
N TYR A 256 -11.91 -1.59 -18.55
CA TYR A 256 -11.35 -0.47 -17.80
C TYR A 256 -10.51 0.42 -18.71
N LEU A 257 -9.50 -0.12 -19.41
CA LEU A 257 -8.64 0.67 -20.31
C LEU A 257 -9.44 1.33 -21.44
N GLN A 258 -10.39 0.62 -22.03
CA GLN A 258 -11.25 1.18 -23.09
C GLN A 258 -12.14 2.32 -22.59
N GLN A 259 -12.69 2.19 -21.37
CA GLN A 259 -13.52 3.25 -20.80
C GLN A 259 -12.67 4.44 -20.40
N CYS A 260 -11.53 4.24 -19.72
CA CYS A 260 -10.61 5.33 -19.39
C CYS A 260 -10.19 6.09 -20.66
N ALA A 261 -9.80 5.40 -21.73
CA ALA A 261 -9.43 6.02 -23.00
C ALA A 261 -10.56 6.80 -23.69
N ARG A 262 -11.84 6.44 -23.44
CA ARG A 262 -12.99 7.18 -23.99
C ARG A 262 -13.23 8.50 -23.29
N TYR A 263 -12.94 8.57 -22.00
CA TYR A 263 -13.19 9.77 -21.23
C TYR A 263 -11.97 10.69 -21.18
N TRP A 264 -10.75 10.14 -21.28
CA TRP A 264 -9.53 10.93 -21.28
C TRP A 264 -9.50 11.98 -22.37
N HIS A 265 -9.25 13.22 -21.96
CA HIS A 265 -9.15 14.36 -22.85
C HIS A 265 -7.82 14.43 -23.63
N ASP A 266 -6.79 13.69 -23.22
CA ASP A 266 -5.55 13.54 -23.97
C ASP A 266 -5.64 12.37 -24.97
N ALA A 267 -5.89 12.71 -26.24
CA ALA A 267 -6.02 11.73 -27.32
C ALA A 267 -4.74 10.92 -27.57
N ALA A 268 -3.56 11.51 -27.32
CA ALA A 268 -2.28 10.82 -27.49
C ALA A 268 -2.08 9.78 -26.38
N PHE A 269 -2.41 10.16 -25.14
CA PHE A 269 -2.40 9.22 -24.01
C PHE A 269 -3.44 8.10 -24.18
N ALA A 270 -4.66 8.45 -24.60
CA ALA A 270 -5.71 7.47 -24.89
C ALA A 270 -5.24 6.45 -25.94
N LYS A 271 -4.61 6.90 -27.03
CA LYS A 271 -4.01 6.02 -28.04
C LYS A 271 -2.90 5.13 -27.46
N TYR A 272 -2.03 5.69 -26.63
CA TYR A 272 -0.94 4.94 -26.00
C TYR A 272 -1.44 3.84 -25.06
N ILE A 273 -2.45 4.12 -24.24
CA ILE A 273 -3.02 3.12 -23.32
C ILE A 273 -3.83 2.07 -24.05
N LEU A 274 -4.53 2.43 -25.13
CA LEU A 274 -5.19 1.44 -25.98
C LEU A 274 -4.19 0.49 -26.65
N ALA A 275 -2.93 0.88 -26.85
CA ALA A 275 -1.88 -0.03 -27.30
C ALA A 275 -1.55 -1.12 -26.26
N GLN A 276 -1.92 -0.94 -24.98
CA GLN A 276 -1.71 -1.92 -23.89
C GLN A 276 -2.85 -2.95 -23.75
N LEU A 277 -3.88 -2.89 -24.61
CA LEU A 277 -4.98 -3.87 -24.60
C LEU A 277 -4.53 -5.35 -24.65
N PRO A 278 -3.46 -5.75 -25.38
CA PRO A 278 -2.97 -7.12 -25.33
C PRO A 278 -2.54 -7.56 -23.92
N VAL A 279 -1.95 -6.67 -23.12
CA VAL A 279 -1.58 -6.96 -21.73
C VAL A 279 -2.84 -7.11 -20.87
N ALA A 280 -3.81 -6.20 -21.01
CA ALA A 280 -5.09 -6.29 -20.30
C ALA A 280 -5.86 -7.58 -20.59
N ARG A 281 -5.85 -8.06 -21.85
CA ARG A 281 -6.44 -9.37 -22.21
C ARG A 281 -5.77 -10.54 -21.49
N LYS A 282 -4.44 -10.51 -21.33
CA LYS A 282 -3.73 -11.55 -20.56
C LYS A 282 -4.11 -11.50 -19.09
N ILE A 283 -4.21 -10.30 -18.51
CA ILE A 283 -4.66 -10.10 -17.13
C ILE A 283 -6.06 -10.71 -16.94
N ASP A 284 -7.02 -10.36 -17.81
CA ASP A 284 -8.39 -10.89 -17.72
C ASP A 284 -8.42 -12.41 -17.83
N ARG A 285 -7.64 -13.00 -18.75
CA ARG A 285 -7.49 -14.45 -18.89
C ARG A 285 -6.92 -15.09 -17.61
N PHE A 286 -5.77 -14.62 -17.14
CA PHE A 286 -5.09 -15.22 -15.99
C PHE A 286 -5.85 -14.99 -14.68
N ARG A 287 -6.62 -13.91 -14.56
CA ARG A 287 -7.53 -13.68 -13.44
C ARG A 287 -8.64 -14.73 -13.43
N LYS A 288 -9.22 -15.03 -14.59
CA LYS A 288 -10.22 -16.10 -14.73
C LYS A 288 -9.63 -17.48 -14.41
N GLU A 289 -8.43 -17.79 -14.92
CA GLU A 289 -7.73 -19.05 -14.63
C GLU A 289 -7.43 -19.19 -13.14
N LEU A 290 -6.86 -18.14 -12.53
CA LEU A 290 -6.56 -18.12 -11.11
C LEU A 290 -7.82 -18.35 -10.28
N TRP A 291 -8.91 -17.65 -10.61
CA TRP A 291 -10.20 -17.85 -9.95
C TRP A 291 -10.68 -19.30 -10.01
N GLN A 292 -10.61 -19.94 -11.19
CA GLN A 292 -10.99 -21.34 -11.35
C GLN A 292 -10.14 -22.28 -10.49
N LEU A 293 -8.85 -21.97 -10.33
CA LEU A 293 -7.94 -22.78 -9.51
C LEU A 293 -8.20 -22.61 -8.01
N THR A 294 -8.60 -21.42 -7.56
CA THR A 294 -8.62 -21.06 -6.13
C THR A 294 -9.99 -21.26 -5.52
N HIS A 295 -11.05 -21.02 -6.29
CA HIS A 295 -12.43 -21.21 -5.87
C HIS A 295 -12.76 -22.67 -5.55
N VAL A 296 -12.06 -23.63 -6.16
CA VAL A 296 -12.27 -25.07 -5.92
C VAL A 296 -11.34 -25.60 -4.81
N GLN A 297 -10.23 -24.91 -4.50
CA GLN A 297 -9.14 -25.45 -3.67
C GLN A 297 -8.45 -24.39 -2.80
N HIS A 298 -9.21 -23.64 -1.98
CA HIS A 298 -8.72 -22.56 -1.11
C HIS A 298 -7.49 -22.93 -0.23
N LYS A 299 -7.26 -24.22 0.06
CA LYS A 299 -6.16 -24.69 0.91
C LYS A 299 -4.81 -24.88 0.19
N ILE A 300 -4.71 -24.72 -1.13
CA ILE A 300 -3.50 -25.12 -1.91
C ILE A 300 -2.75 -23.93 -2.52
N TRP A 301 -3.06 -22.68 -2.12
CA TRP A 301 -2.47 -21.47 -2.73
C TRP A 301 -0.95 -21.51 -2.85
N ARG A 302 -0.26 -21.79 -1.74
CA ARG A 302 1.20 -21.75 -1.65
C ARG A 302 1.89 -23.02 -2.12
N SER A 303 1.19 -24.14 -2.04
CA SER A 303 1.73 -25.45 -2.39
C SER A 303 1.47 -25.85 -3.84
N SER A 304 0.58 -25.17 -4.56
CA SER A 304 0.28 -25.45 -5.97
C SER A 304 1.18 -24.64 -6.91
N PRO A 305 2.09 -25.29 -7.67
CA PRO A 305 2.90 -24.62 -8.69
C PRO A 305 2.05 -23.95 -9.78
N THR A 306 0.86 -24.49 -10.07
CA THR A 306 -0.06 -23.93 -11.06
C THR A 306 -0.68 -22.62 -10.58
N VAL A 307 -1.10 -22.53 -9.31
CA VAL A 307 -1.61 -21.29 -8.72
C VAL A 307 -0.51 -20.24 -8.66
N GLN A 308 0.68 -20.61 -8.19
CA GLN A 308 1.83 -19.71 -8.13
C GLN A 308 2.24 -19.18 -9.53
N TYR A 309 2.14 -20.02 -10.56
CA TYR A 309 2.40 -19.61 -11.94
C TYR A 309 1.33 -18.63 -12.45
N ALA A 310 0.04 -18.87 -12.20
CA ALA A 310 -1.04 -17.95 -12.59
C ALA A 310 -0.89 -16.59 -11.88
N ALA A 311 -0.61 -16.58 -10.58
CA ALA A 311 -0.34 -15.36 -9.82
C ALA A 311 0.90 -14.60 -10.33
N ALA A 312 1.98 -15.32 -10.69
CA ALA A 312 3.18 -14.70 -11.25
C ALA A 312 2.92 -14.09 -12.64
N ASN A 313 2.06 -14.68 -13.48
CA ASN A 313 1.65 -14.07 -14.74
C ASN A 313 0.90 -12.75 -14.49
N LEU A 314 -0.08 -12.75 -13.59
CA LEU A 314 -0.81 -11.52 -13.22
C LEU A 314 0.15 -10.43 -12.74
N GLN A 315 1.09 -10.74 -11.86
CA GLN A 315 2.08 -9.75 -11.41
C GLN A 315 2.98 -9.22 -12.52
N ALA A 316 3.43 -10.10 -13.43
CA ALA A 316 4.26 -9.68 -14.55
C ALA A 316 3.50 -8.76 -15.51
N ASP A 317 2.26 -9.11 -15.87
CA ASP A 317 1.43 -8.31 -16.77
C ASP A 317 1.02 -6.98 -16.12
N TYR A 318 0.69 -6.97 -14.82
CA TYR A 318 0.44 -5.74 -14.08
C TYR A 318 1.67 -4.83 -13.96
N ALA A 319 2.84 -5.41 -13.67
CA ALA A 319 4.08 -4.63 -13.60
C ALA A 319 4.45 -4.05 -14.98
N ALA A 320 4.12 -4.75 -16.07
CA ALA A 320 4.28 -4.24 -17.42
C ALA A 320 3.34 -3.06 -17.70
N LEU A 321 2.07 -3.17 -17.30
CA LEU A 321 1.09 -2.09 -17.45
C LEU A 321 1.47 -0.85 -16.61
N ASP A 322 1.91 -1.05 -15.36
CA ASP A 322 2.42 0.02 -14.51
C ASP A 322 3.63 0.73 -15.11
N ALA A 323 4.59 -0.04 -15.63
CA ALA A 323 5.77 0.54 -16.26
C ALA A 323 5.42 1.30 -17.55
N ALA A 324 4.42 0.86 -18.31
CA ALA A 324 3.92 1.57 -19.49
C ALA A 324 3.31 2.93 -19.09
N TRP A 325 2.45 2.96 -18.07
CA TRP A 325 1.88 4.21 -17.54
C TRP A 325 2.98 5.19 -17.13
N ILE A 326 3.93 4.74 -16.32
CA ILE A 326 5.01 5.60 -15.82
C ILE A 326 5.98 6.02 -16.92
N SER A 327 6.20 5.19 -17.94
CA SER A 327 7.01 5.57 -19.09
C SER A 327 6.34 6.69 -19.88
N TRP A 328 5.03 6.61 -20.13
CA TRP A 328 4.29 7.70 -20.78
C TRP A 328 4.39 8.99 -19.96
N ASP A 329 4.04 8.92 -18.68
CA ASP A 329 4.07 10.09 -17.79
C ASP A 329 5.47 10.70 -17.73
N PHE A 330 6.54 9.90 -17.65
CA PHE A 330 7.91 10.40 -17.62
C PHE A 330 8.29 11.16 -18.90
N HIS A 331 7.93 10.63 -20.09
CA HIS A 331 8.27 11.25 -21.38
C HIS A 331 7.40 12.45 -21.74
N HIS A 332 6.20 12.55 -21.16
CA HIS A 332 5.25 13.63 -21.40
C HIS A 332 5.10 14.57 -20.20
N ALA A 333 5.89 14.34 -19.14
CA ALA A 333 5.89 15.16 -17.94
C ALA A 333 6.19 16.61 -18.29
N ARG A 334 5.24 17.49 -18.01
CA ARG A 334 5.44 18.93 -18.03
C ARG A 334 5.73 19.36 -16.60
N PHE A 335 6.92 19.89 -16.40
CA PHE A 335 7.32 20.45 -15.11
C PHE A 335 7.06 21.96 -15.16
N GLY A 336 6.31 22.45 -14.18
CA GLY A 336 5.87 23.83 -14.10
C GLY A 336 6.99 24.79 -13.71
N PRO A 337 6.68 26.08 -13.63
CA PRO A 337 7.64 27.10 -13.25
C PRO A 337 8.04 26.88 -11.78
N GLY A 338 9.30 26.49 -11.56
CA GLY A 338 9.93 26.39 -10.26
C GLY A 338 11.38 26.84 -10.37
N SER A 339 12.06 27.02 -9.23
CA SER A 339 13.49 27.36 -9.28
C SER A 339 14.26 26.29 -10.10
N PRO A 340 15.31 26.66 -10.86
CA PRO A 340 16.10 25.69 -11.63
C PRO A 340 16.59 24.50 -10.79
N ALA A 341 16.96 24.76 -9.54
CA ALA A 341 17.40 23.73 -8.59
C ALA A 341 16.26 22.76 -8.21
N THR A 342 15.06 23.27 -7.92
CA THR A 342 13.87 22.45 -7.63
C THR A 342 13.49 21.61 -8.84
N LEU A 343 13.50 22.20 -10.03
CA LEU A 343 13.21 21.50 -11.29
C LEU A 343 14.21 20.37 -11.56
N ALA A 344 15.51 20.62 -11.36
CA ALA A 344 16.56 19.61 -11.51
C ALA A 344 16.35 18.43 -10.55
N ALA A 345 16.07 18.72 -9.27
CA ALA A 345 15.80 17.68 -8.27
C ALA A 345 14.56 16.84 -8.61
N ILE A 346 13.49 17.47 -9.11
CA ILE A 346 12.27 16.76 -9.53
C ILE A 346 12.56 15.85 -10.73
N LYS A 347 13.29 16.33 -11.75
CA LYS A 347 13.67 15.51 -12.92
C LYS A 347 14.49 14.29 -12.52
N VAL A 348 15.44 14.45 -11.58
CA VAL A 348 16.21 13.32 -11.05
C VAL A 348 15.29 12.30 -10.36
N ARG A 349 14.36 12.75 -9.52
CA ARG A 349 13.38 11.85 -8.88
C ARG A 349 12.48 11.15 -9.90
N ALA A 350 12.04 11.86 -10.94
CA ALA A 350 11.27 11.29 -12.05
C ALA A 350 12.03 10.14 -12.71
N SER A 351 13.30 10.38 -13.03
CA SER A 351 14.16 9.40 -13.68
C SER A 351 14.38 8.18 -12.79
N LEU A 352 14.66 8.37 -11.50
CA LEU A 352 14.82 7.27 -10.55
C LEU A 352 13.54 6.44 -10.40
N PHE A 353 12.38 7.09 -10.42
CA PHE A 353 11.10 6.42 -10.35
C PHE A 353 10.75 5.67 -11.64
N HIS A 354 11.01 6.25 -12.81
CA HIS A 354 10.88 5.55 -14.08
C HIS A 354 11.80 4.32 -14.15
N GLN A 355 13.05 4.45 -13.71
CA GLN A 355 13.98 3.32 -13.60
C GLN A 355 13.48 2.26 -12.62
N TYR A 356 12.95 2.65 -11.45
CA TYR A 356 12.33 1.73 -10.49
C TYR A 356 11.24 0.88 -11.14
N MET A 357 10.33 1.51 -11.88
CA MET A 357 9.19 0.83 -12.48
C MET A 357 9.61 -0.12 -13.60
N ASN A 358 10.62 0.25 -14.38
CA ASN A 358 11.22 -0.66 -15.35
C ASN A 358 11.93 -1.85 -14.68
N GLN A 359 12.70 -1.62 -13.61
CA GLN A 359 13.31 -2.71 -12.83
C GLN A 359 12.25 -3.61 -12.21
N ARG A 360 11.12 -3.05 -11.76
CA ARG A 360 9.98 -3.81 -11.23
C ARG A 360 9.34 -4.69 -12.30
N LYS A 361 9.12 -4.16 -13.52
CA LYS A 361 8.65 -4.93 -14.68
C LYS A 361 9.58 -6.11 -14.95
N GLU A 362 10.89 -5.87 -15.06
CA GLU A 362 11.88 -6.92 -15.29
C GLU A 362 11.92 -7.94 -14.16
N ARG A 363 11.83 -7.48 -12.91
CA ARG A 363 11.82 -8.35 -11.72
C ARG A 363 10.67 -9.35 -11.80
N TRP A 364 9.47 -8.89 -12.12
CA TRP A 364 8.30 -9.77 -12.19
C TRP A 364 8.34 -10.68 -13.42
N ALA A 365 8.93 -10.23 -14.53
CA ALA A 365 9.24 -11.12 -15.66
C ALA A 365 10.19 -12.26 -15.25
N GLN A 366 11.21 -11.97 -14.44
CA GLN A 366 12.10 -13.01 -13.90
C GLN A 366 11.37 -13.94 -12.91
N TRP A 367 10.50 -13.42 -12.04
CA TRP A 367 9.67 -14.26 -11.17
C TRP A 367 8.75 -15.20 -11.96
N LEU A 368 8.16 -14.73 -13.05
CA LEU A 368 7.35 -15.56 -13.95
C LEU A 368 8.18 -16.70 -14.56
N ILE A 369 9.42 -16.45 -14.98
CA ILE A 369 10.32 -17.49 -15.49
C ILE A 369 10.61 -18.53 -14.40
N ALA A 370 10.86 -18.09 -13.16
CA ALA A 370 11.11 -19.00 -12.03
C ALA A 370 9.87 -19.87 -11.73
N ALA A 371 8.69 -19.26 -11.60
CA ALA A 371 7.44 -19.97 -11.37
C ALA A 371 7.11 -20.96 -12.50
N GLY A 372 7.40 -20.59 -13.75
CA GLY A 372 7.24 -21.46 -14.91
C GLY A 372 8.12 -22.71 -14.84
N ALA A 373 9.39 -22.56 -14.45
CA ALA A 373 10.30 -23.69 -14.28
C ALA A 373 9.85 -24.64 -13.15
N VAL A 374 9.34 -24.10 -12.03
CA VAL A 374 8.77 -24.92 -10.93
C VAL A 374 7.52 -25.68 -11.40
N ARG A 375 6.61 -25.01 -12.11
CA ARG A 375 5.40 -25.64 -12.66
C ARG A 375 5.75 -26.74 -13.66
N GLU A 376 6.68 -26.48 -14.57
CA GLU A 376 7.16 -27.46 -15.57
C GLU A 376 7.75 -28.69 -14.88
N LEU A 377 8.60 -28.49 -13.86
CA LEU A 377 9.17 -29.60 -13.08
C LEU A 377 8.08 -30.43 -12.38
N ALA A 378 7.09 -29.77 -11.78
CA ALA A 378 5.98 -30.45 -11.10
C ALA A 378 5.12 -31.25 -12.08
N LEU A 379 4.83 -30.69 -13.27
CA LEU A 379 4.08 -31.37 -14.32
C LEU A 379 4.83 -32.60 -14.83
N LEU A 380 6.13 -32.46 -15.10
CA LEU A 380 6.97 -33.57 -15.56
C LEU A 380 7.05 -34.69 -14.52
N ARG A 381 7.19 -34.36 -13.23
CA ARG A 381 7.17 -35.37 -12.15
C ARG A 381 5.83 -36.09 -12.03
N LYS A 382 4.72 -35.42 -12.35
CA LYS A 382 3.37 -36.00 -12.28
C LYS A 382 3.04 -36.87 -13.50
N THR A 383 3.54 -36.49 -14.67
CA THR A 383 3.17 -37.10 -15.96
C THR A 383 4.17 -38.14 -16.45
N SER A 384 5.40 -38.11 -15.95
CA SER A 384 6.43 -39.06 -16.35
C SER A 384 6.25 -40.39 -15.62
N PRO A 385 6.13 -41.53 -16.34
CA PRO A 385 6.11 -42.86 -15.73
C PRO A 385 7.49 -43.29 -15.19
N GLN A 386 8.56 -42.62 -15.63
CA GLN A 386 9.94 -42.89 -15.22
C GLN A 386 10.56 -41.70 -14.46
N PRO A 387 11.58 -41.94 -13.60
CA PRO A 387 12.35 -40.85 -12.99
C PRO A 387 12.90 -39.89 -14.04
N LEU A 388 12.83 -38.59 -13.76
CA LEU A 388 13.34 -37.57 -14.68
C LEU A 388 14.86 -37.71 -14.82
N ALA A 389 15.36 -37.66 -16.05
CA ALA A 389 16.79 -37.65 -16.32
C ALA A 389 17.49 -36.53 -15.53
N PRO A 390 18.64 -36.79 -14.88
CA PRO A 390 19.34 -35.80 -14.05
C PRO A 390 19.63 -34.48 -14.78
N ALA A 391 19.93 -34.54 -16.08
CA ALA A 391 20.15 -33.36 -16.92
C ALA A 391 18.90 -32.45 -17.02
N THR A 392 17.72 -33.05 -17.18
CA THR A 392 16.44 -32.32 -17.25
C THR A 392 16.13 -31.64 -15.92
N LEU A 393 16.34 -32.34 -14.80
CA LEU A 393 16.17 -31.80 -13.46
C LEU A 393 17.11 -30.60 -13.22
N ALA A 394 18.41 -30.79 -13.51
CA ALA A 394 19.43 -29.75 -13.34
C ALA A 394 19.13 -28.52 -14.20
N ARG A 395 18.69 -28.69 -15.46
CA ARG A 395 18.32 -27.60 -16.37
C ARG A 395 17.18 -26.75 -15.81
N LEU A 396 16.12 -27.39 -15.31
CA LEU A 396 14.95 -26.68 -14.76
C LEU A 396 15.27 -25.99 -13.44
N GLN A 397 16.00 -26.65 -12.55
CA GLN A 397 16.47 -26.03 -11.30
C GLN A 397 17.41 -24.85 -11.57
N ALA A 398 18.32 -24.97 -12.53
CA ALA A 398 19.19 -23.87 -12.94
C ALA A 398 18.40 -22.70 -13.52
N ARG A 399 17.37 -22.95 -14.34
CA ARG A 399 16.50 -21.91 -14.88
C ARG A 399 15.75 -21.18 -13.77
N GLU A 400 15.18 -21.93 -12.82
CA GLU A 400 14.49 -21.39 -11.65
C GLU A 400 15.42 -20.49 -10.82
N LEU A 401 16.56 -21.04 -10.42
CA LEU A 401 17.52 -20.35 -9.56
C LEU A 401 18.08 -19.08 -10.21
N ALA A 402 18.48 -19.16 -11.49
CA ALA A 402 19.00 -17.99 -12.20
C ALA A 402 17.95 -16.87 -12.27
N ALA A 403 16.71 -17.21 -12.56
CA ALA A 403 15.62 -16.23 -12.66
C ALA A 403 15.29 -15.62 -11.29
N ARG A 404 15.18 -16.44 -10.23
CA ARG A 404 14.96 -15.94 -8.85
C ARG A 404 16.10 -15.02 -8.40
N SER A 405 17.34 -15.39 -8.69
CA SER A 405 18.51 -14.56 -8.37
C SER A 405 18.50 -13.23 -9.10
N ARG A 406 18.18 -13.20 -10.41
CA ARG A 406 18.02 -11.95 -11.16
C ARG A 406 16.91 -11.07 -10.59
N ALA A 407 15.75 -11.66 -10.26
CA ALA A 407 14.65 -10.94 -9.64
C ALA A 407 15.05 -10.29 -8.30
N MET A 408 15.88 -10.97 -7.51
CA MET A 408 16.42 -10.43 -6.27
C MET A 408 17.40 -9.28 -6.51
N LEU A 409 18.29 -9.39 -7.50
CA LEU A 409 19.21 -8.31 -7.87
C LEU A 409 18.44 -7.04 -8.28
N LEU A 410 17.40 -7.21 -9.10
CA LEU A 410 16.51 -6.11 -9.51
C LEU A 410 15.77 -5.49 -8.32
N LYS A 411 15.28 -6.30 -7.35
CA LYS A 411 14.70 -5.77 -6.10
C LYS A 411 15.72 -4.95 -5.30
N ASN A 412 16.97 -5.39 -5.29
CA ASN A 412 18.01 -4.86 -4.41
C ASN A 412 18.75 -3.64 -4.98
N ALA A 413 18.66 -3.38 -6.28
CA ALA A 413 19.44 -2.33 -6.96
C ALA A 413 19.27 -0.94 -6.30
N GLN A 414 18.03 -0.48 -6.12
CA GLN A 414 17.77 0.82 -5.50
C GLN A 414 18.07 0.85 -4.01
N THR A 415 17.77 -0.24 -3.29
CA THR A 415 18.09 -0.35 -1.86
C THR A 415 19.60 -0.23 -1.64
N LEU A 416 20.41 -0.92 -2.45
CA LEU A 416 21.86 -0.82 -2.37
C LEU A 416 22.34 0.59 -2.73
N GLN A 417 21.81 1.20 -3.79
CA GLN A 417 22.17 2.58 -4.15
C GLN A 417 21.85 3.57 -3.03
N MET A 418 20.64 3.50 -2.47
CA MET A 418 20.17 4.36 -1.38
C MET A 418 21.06 4.22 -0.15
N TRP A 419 21.31 3.00 0.33
CA TRP A 419 22.14 2.78 1.51
C TRP A 419 23.62 3.12 1.26
N THR A 420 24.12 2.92 0.03
CA THR A 420 25.45 3.41 -0.36
C THR A 420 25.54 4.93 -0.25
N GLN A 421 24.51 5.65 -0.72
CA GLN A 421 24.46 7.11 -0.59
C GLN A 421 24.33 7.57 0.87
N LYS A 422 23.48 6.91 1.66
CA LYS A 422 23.32 7.21 3.08
C LYS A 422 24.61 6.99 3.86
N LEU A 423 25.31 5.89 3.60
CA LEU A 423 26.61 5.60 4.19
C LEU A 423 27.64 6.70 3.87
N LYS A 424 27.69 7.16 2.60
CA LYS A 424 28.57 8.27 2.18
C LYS A 424 28.21 9.61 2.82
N SER A 425 26.96 9.79 3.24
CA SER A 425 26.49 11.03 3.89
C SER A 425 26.69 11.06 5.41
N LEU A 426 27.17 9.97 6.01
CA LEU A 426 27.42 9.95 7.45
C LEU A 426 28.65 10.80 7.79
N SER A 427 28.51 11.69 8.77
CA SER A 427 29.64 12.40 9.34
C SER A 427 30.34 11.52 10.39
N PRO A 428 31.68 11.50 10.47
CA PRO A 428 32.41 10.91 11.59
C PRO A 428 32.01 11.48 12.95
N THR A 429 31.46 12.69 12.98
CA THR A 429 31.01 13.41 14.19
C THR A 429 29.50 13.30 14.43
N ASP A 430 28.76 12.49 13.67
CA ASP A 430 27.31 12.38 13.84
C ASP A 430 26.96 11.79 15.23
N PRO A 431 26.22 12.52 16.09
CA PRO A 431 25.94 12.08 17.45
C PRO A 431 24.93 10.92 17.50
N ARG A 432 24.23 10.62 16.41
CA ARG A 432 23.17 9.60 16.36
C ARG A 432 23.75 8.20 16.20
N LYS A 433 24.41 7.70 17.24
CA LYS A 433 25.10 6.40 17.24
C LYS A 433 24.22 5.23 16.78
N GLN A 434 22.93 5.22 17.15
CA GLN A 434 22.01 4.16 16.75
C GLN A 434 21.65 4.24 15.26
N TRP A 435 21.32 5.43 14.75
CA TRP A 435 21.09 5.66 13.32
C TRP A 435 22.29 5.22 12.46
N ILE A 436 23.51 5.50 12.91
CA ILE A 436 24.73 5.04 12.21
C ILE A 436 24.76 3.51 12.13
N LYS A 437 24.49 2.81 13.24
CA LYS A 437 24.41 1.34 13.25
C LYS A 437 23.34 0.82 12.28
N ASP A 438 22.17 1.46 12.25
CA ASP A 438 21.07 1.11 11.34
C ASP A 438 21.53 1.23 9.87
N VAL A 439 22.14 2.35 9.51
CA VAL A 439 22.68 2.59 8.15
C VAL A 439 23.72 1.54 7.77
N HIS A 440 24.65 1.22 8.67
CA HIS A 440 25.65 0.18 8.43
C HIS A 440 24.99 -1.20 8.25
N ALA A 441 24.08 -1.58 9.14
CA ALA A 441 23.41 -2.89 9.09
C ALA A 441 22.61 -3.07 7.79
N GLU A 442 21.86 -2.05 7.39
CA GLU A 442 21.09 -2.05 6.15
C GLU A 442 21.97 -2.06 4.90
N PHE A 443 23.07 -1.31 4.90
CA PHE A 443 24.06 -1.37 3.82
C PHE A 443 24.68 -2.77 3.68
N HIS A 444 25.07 -3.40 4.79
CA HIS A 444 25.62 -4.76 4.79
C HIS A 444 24.60 -5.77 4.25
N LEU A 445 23.34 -5.68 4.70
CA LEU A 445 22.25 -6.53 4.19
C LEU A 445 22.02 -6.34 2.69
N ALA A 446 22.01 -5.10 2.20
CA ALA A 446 21.90 -4.81 0.77
C ALA A 446 23.07 -5.41 -0.02
N ARG A 447 24.30 -5.32 0.50
CA ARG A 447 25.49 -5.92 -0.13
C ARG A 447 25.44 -7.46 -0.13
N ALA A 448 24.99 -8.08 0.97
CA ALA A 448 24.83 -9.52 1.06
C ALA A 448 23.78 -10.06 0.08
N ARG A 449 22.65 -9.36 -0.09
CA ARG A 449 21.64 -9.67 -1.12
C ARG A 449 22.22 -9.59 -2.53
N GLN A 450 23.04 -8.58 -2.81
CA GLN A 450 23.75 -8.47 -4.10
C GLN A 450 24.67 -9.69 -4.34
N GLN A 451 25.45 -10.07 -3.32
CA GLN A 451 26.33 -11.24 -3.39
C GLN A 451 25.54 -12.54 -3.60
N LEU A 452 24.43 -12.72 -2.88
CA LEU A 452 23.56 -13.88 -3.02
C LEU A 452 22.98 -14.01 -4.44
N GLY A 453 22.59 -12.89 -5.05
CA GLY A 453 22.04 -12.91 -6.41
C GLY A 453 23.10 -13.32 -7.42
N ASN A 454 24.28 -12.72 -7.34
CA ASN A 454 25.41 -13.07 -8.19
C ASN A 454 25.83 -14.54 -8.01
N ALA A 455 25.95 -15.01 -6.77
CA ALA A 455 26.34 -16.39 -6.47
C ALA A 455 25.30 -17.40 -6.97
N GLY A 456 23.99 -17.09 -6.88
CA GLY A 456 22.95 -17.97 -7.40
C GLY A 456 22.94 -18.05 -8.93
N ILE A 457 23.27 -16.96 -9.65
CA ILE A 457 23.45 -17.00 -11.10
C ILE A 457 24.65 -17.86 -11.47
N ALA A 458 25.78 -17.71 -10.77
CA ALA A 458 26.97 -18.53 -10.99
C ALA A 458 26.71 -20.01 -10.71
N TYR A 459 25.98 -20.33 -9.63
CA TYR A 459 25.60 -21.70 -9.31
C TYR A 459 24.66 -22.30 -10.36
N ALA A 460 23.64 -21.56 -10.79
CA ALA A 460 22.76 -21.98 -11.88
C ALA A 460 23.54 -22.22 -13.19
N HIS A 461 24.56 -21.42 -13.49
CA HIS A 461 25.41 -21.64 -14.65
C HIS A 461 26.22 -22.94 -14.52
N ALA A 462 26.85 -23.19 -13.36
CA ALA A 462 27.59 -24.42 -13.10
C ALA A 462 26.69 -25.67 -13.19
N MET A 463 25.43 -25.59 -12.74
CA MET A 463 24.44 -26.66 -12.88
C MET A 463 24.16 -27.04 -14.34
N ARG A 464 24.20 -26.07 -15.27
CA ARG A 464 23.99 -26.33 -16.72
C ARG A 464 25.20 -26.94 -17.40
N LEU A 465 26.40 -26.59 -16.95
CA LEU A 465 27.64 -27.09 -17.53
C LEU A 465 27.98 -28.51 -17.11
N HIS A 466 27.31 -29.06 -16.10
CA HIS A 466 27.56 -30.41 -15.56
C HIS A 466 29.02 -30.68 -15.13
N SER A 467 29.81 -29.62 -14.87
CA SER A 467 31.19 -29.74 -14.40
C SER A 467 31.24 -29.95 -12.88
N PRO A 468 31.65 -31.13 -12.35
CA PRO A 468 31.57 -31.40 -10.91
C PRO A 468 32.40 -30.44 -10.07
N LYS A 469 33.61 -30.08 -10.52
CA LYS A 469 34.49 -29.14 -9.80
C LYS A 469 33.87 -27.74 -9.71
N GLN A 470 33.33 -27.23 -10.82
CA GLN A 470 32.69 -25.91 -10.86
C GLN A 470 31.39 -25.90 -10.06
N LEU A 471 30.63 -26.99 -10.11
CA LEU A 471 29.37 -27.15 -9.38
C LEU A 471 29.59 -27.06 -7.87
N THR A 472 30.52 -27.84 -7.32
CA THR A 472 30.83 -27.83 -5.88
C THR A 472 31.32 -26.47 -5.40
N ALA A 473 32.22 -25.84 -6.16
CA ALA A 473 32.72 -24.50 -5.82
C ALA A 473 31.60 -23.45 -5.83
N ALA A 474 30.76 -23.42 -6.87
CA ALA A 474 29.67 -22.47 -6.98
C ALA A 474 28.55 -22.74 -5.94
N GLN A 475 28.27 -24.00 -5.61
CA GLN A 475 27.35 -24.38 -4.54
C GLN A 475 27.84 -23.87 -3.18
N LYS A 476 29.13 -24.07 -2.87
CA LYS A 476 29.77 -23.58 -1.64
C LYS A 476 29.65 -22.06 -1.54
N GLN A 477 29.94 -21.33 -2.61
CA GLN A 477 29.79 -19.87 -2.66
C GLN A 477 28.34 -19.41 -2.48
N TYR A 478 27.39 -20.09 -3.12
CA TYR A 478 25.96 -19.79 -2.98
C TYR A 478 25.47 -20.00 -1.54
N LEU A 479 25.86 -21.13 -0.92
CA LEU A 479 25.54 -21.42 0.49
C LEU A 479 26.11 -20.36 1.43
N LEU A 480 27.38 -19.96 1.26
CA LEU A 480 28.00 -18.89 2.03
C LEU A 480 27.22 -17.57 1.88
N ALA A 481 26.77 -17.24 0.66
CA ALA A 481 26.00 -16.02 0.43
C ALA A 481 24.60 -16.06 1.08
N ILE A 482 23.95 -17.24 1.14
CA ILE A 482 22.69 -17.44 1.88
C ILE A 482 22.93 -17.18 3.37
N LEU A 483 23.96 -17.80 3.95
CA LEU A 483 24.29 -17.68 5.36
C LEU A 483 24.62 -16.22 5.73
N ARG A 484 25.41 -15.52 4.90
CA ARG A 484 25.71 -14.08 5.10
C ARG A 484 24.46 -13.20 5.02
N THR A 485 23.59 -13.43 4.04
CA THR A 485 22.33 -12.68 3.94
C THR A 485 21.41 -12.93 5.16
N THR A 486 21.41 -14.16 5.68
CA THR A 486 20.66 -14.54 6.88
C THR A 486 21.24 -13.88 8.13
N LEU A 487 22.57 -13.87 8.26
CA LEU A 487 23.30 -13.17 9.31
C LEU A 487 22.98 -11.68 9.32
N ASP A 488 23.11 -11.01 8.18
CA ASP A 488 22.89 -9.56 8.10
C ASP A 488 21.43 -9.18 8.35
N ARG A 489 20.48 -10.04 7.96
CA ARG A 489 19.06 -9.86 8.33
C ARG A 489 18.86 -9.97 9.84
N ALA A 490 19.51 -10.93 10.50
CA ALA A 490 19.45 -11.06 11.95
C ALA A 490 20.10 -9.87 12.66
N ILE A 491 21.18 -9.31 12.10
CA ILE A 491 21.84 -8.10 12.60
C ILE A 491 20.90 -6.88 12.49
N VAL A 492 20.25 -6.65 11.35
CA VAL A 492 19.26 -5.57 11.21
C VAL A 492 18.14 -5.70 12.25
N ARG A 493 17.60 -6.92 12.46
CA ARG A 493 16.58 -7.16 13.49
C ARG A 493 17.10 -6.87 14.90
N LEU A 494 18.35 -7.25 15.19
CA LEU A 494 18.97 -6.98 16.49
C LEU A 494 19.09 -5.48 16.73
N VAL A 495 19.57 -4.75 15.72
CA VAL A 495 19.73 -3.31 15.73
C VAL A 495 18.40 -2.59 15.97
N ASN A 496 17.31 -3.02 15.31
CA ASN A 496 15.96 -2.48 15.55
C ASN A 496 15.47 -2.75 16.98
N ILE A 497 15.68 -3.97 17.51
CA ILE A 497 15.32 -4.29 18.91
C ILE A 497 16.14 -3.47 19.90
N GLU A 498 17.42 -3.21 19.62
CA GLU A 498 18.24 -2.33 20.45
C GLU A 498 17.72 -0.88 20.46
N PHE A 499 17.26 -0.38 19.31
CA PHE A 499 16.60 0.91 19.21
C PHE A 499 15.29 0.95 20.02
N GLU A 500 14.41 -0.04 19.86
CA GLU A 500 13.15 -0.14 20.63
C GLU A 500 13.41 -0.19 22.14
N ILE A 501 14.38 -1.00 22.59
CA ILE A 501 14.78 -1.05 24.00
C ILE A 501 15.27 0.32 24.49
N SER A 502 16.06 1.04 23.67
CA SER A 502 16.59 2.35 24.06
C SER A 502 15.52 3.44 24.11
N SER A 503 14.57 3.43 23.16
CA SER A 503 13.53 4.45 23.03
C SER A 503 12.43 4.29 24.08
N GLN A 504 12.15 3.06 24.51
CA GLN A 504 11.07 2.76 25.45
C GLN A 504 11.53 2.63 26.91
N ARG A 505 12.82 2.78 27.18
CA ARG A 505 13.38 2.68 28.52
C ARG A 505 12.77 3.78 29.42
N GLY A 506 12.01 3.36 30.44
CA GLY A 506 11.33 4.26 31.37
C GLY A 506 9.87 4.60 31.00
N PHE A 507 9.41 4.22 29.81
CA PHE A 507 8.04 4.44 29.34
C PHE A 507 7.24 3.14 29.19
N ALA A 508 7.91 2.04 28.82
CA ALA A 508 7.25 0.75 28.63
C ALA A 508 7.06 -0.03 29.94
N SER A 509 6.00 -0.86 29.96
CA SER A 509 5.76 -1.79 31.05
C SER A 509 6.92 -2.79 31.20
N LYS A 510 7.15 -3.26 32.43
CA LYS A 510 8.15 -4.31 32.74
C LYS A 510 7.98 -5.54 31.86
N THR A 511 6.72 -5.95 31.60
CA THR A 511 6.39 -7.09 30.73
C THR A 511 6.83 -6.86 29.29
N HIS A 512 6.58 -5.67 28.73
CA HIS A 512 7.02 -5.35 27.37
C HIS A 512 8.56 -5.32 27.26
N MET A 513 9.23 -4.67 28.22
CA MET A 513 10.69 -4.63 28.26
C MET A 513 11.32 -6.03 28.36
N ASN A 514 10.74 -6.92 29.18
CA ASN A 514 11.21 -8.30 29.29
C ASN A 514 11.06 -9.06 27.95
N ARG A 515 9.99 -8.81 27.18
CA ARG A 515 9.81 -9.41 25.84
C ARG A 515 10.88 -8.95 24.87
N LEU A 516 11.19 -7.66 24.83
CA LEU A 516 12.24 -7.12 23.97
C LEU A 516 13.63 -7.68 24.34
N GLN A 517 13.95 -7.76 25.63
CA GLN A 517 15.21 -8.36 26.10
C GLN A 517 15.32 -9.86 25.76
N ALA A 518 14.23 -10.61 25.90
CA ALA A 518 14.18 -12.01 25.50
C ALA A 518 14.39 -12.17 23.98
N ALA A 519 13.74 -11.33 23.17
CA ALA A 519 13.91 -11.34 21.72
C ALA A 519 15.36 -10.99 21.31
N LYS A 520 15.99 -10.01 21.98
CA LYS A 520 17.41 -9.69 21.82
C LYS A 520 18.30 -10.91 22.10
N ALA A 521 18.09 -11.61 23.21
CA ALA A 521 18.88 -12.79 23.59
C ALA A 521 18.72 -13.95 22.59
N VAL A 522 17.53 -14.14 22.02
CA VAL A 522 17.29 -15.11 20.95
C VAL A 522 18.09 -14.75 19.70
N LEU A 523 18.04 -13.49 19.24
CA LEU A 523 18.78 -13.05 18.05
C LEU A 523 20.29 -13.17 18.23
N LEU A 524 20.84 -12.86 19.40
CA LEU A 524 22.27 -13.02 19.68
C LEU A 524 22.72 -14.48 19.57
N ARG A 525 21.90 -15.42 20.05
CA ARG A 525 22.16 -16.86 19.89
C ARG A 525 22.08 -17.28 18.42
N GLU A 526 21.06 -16.83 17.70
CA GLU A 526 20.90 -17.09 16.26
C GLU A 526 22.12 -16.60 15.47
N ILE A 527 22.57 -15.37 15.72
CA ILE A 527 23.76 -14.76 15.11
C ILE A 527 25.02 -15.61 15.39
N LYS A 528 25.21 -16.06 16.64
CA LYS A 528 26.34 -16.92 17.01
C LYS A 528 26.32 -18.24 16.23
N THR A 529 25.16 -18.87 16.13
CA THR A 529 24.97 -20.12 15.38
C THR A 529 25.27 -19.93 13.89
N ILE A 530 24.74 -18.87 13.26
CA ILE A 530 25.00 -18.60 11.84
C ILE A 530 26.49 -18.35 11.58
N ARG A 531 27.16 -17.61 12.47
CA ARG A 531 28.62 -17.39 12.37
C ARG A 531 29.41 -18.70 12.44
N SER A 532 29.03 -19.61 13.34
CA SER A 532 29.63 -20.95 13.41
C SER A 532 29.48 -21.72 12.09
N HIS A 533 28.28 -21.73 11.50
CA HIS A 533 28.05 -22.37 10.21
C HIS A 533 28.88 -21.75 9.08
N ILE A 534 29.03 -20.42 9.05
CA ILE A 534 29.90 -19.75 8.08
C ILE A 534 31.36 -20.21 8.24
N SER A 535 31.86 -20.31 9.47
CA SER A 535 33.21 -20.81 9.75
C SER A 535 33.39 -22.28 9.33
N GLN A 536 32.38 -23.12 9.56
CA GLN A 536 32.40 -24.53 9.14
C GLN A 536 32.42 -24.67 7.63
N VAL A 537 31.63 -23.87 6.90
CA VAL A 537 31.66 -23.88 5.44
C VAL A 537 32.98 -23.33 4.91
N HIS A 538 33.69 -22.44 5.62
CA HIS A 538 35.00 -21.96 5.17
C HIS A 538 36.12 -22.99 5.33
N ARG A 539 36.03 -23.85 6.33
CA ARG A 539 36.86 -25.05 6.44
C ARG A 539 36.54 -26.02 5.29
#